data_AF-A0A7C8I6U9-F1
#
_entry.id   AF-A0A7C8I6U9-F1
#
_cell.length_a   1.000
_cell.length_b   1.000
_cell.length_c   1.000
_cell.angle_alpha   90.00
_cell.angle_beta   90.00
_cell.angle_gamma   90.00
#
_symmetry.space_group_name_H-M   'P 1'
#
loop_
_entity.id
_entity.type
_entity.pdbx_description
1 polymer ?
#
loop_
_entity_poly.entity_id
_entity_poly.type
_entity_poly.pdbx_seq_one_letter_code
_entity_poly.pdbx_strand_id
1 'polypeptide(L)'
;MLHDMLQMAGYSREASKAHNQFFSTHVAGRMGRYPRSTSNSKTWKSFMTDDHTPIELSWNWRPHSRKPTVRYSIEPIGREAGSELDPLNLITTYKLLAELGTLHSNVDLTWISSLVKPLIIDELSPELHGTQWIQMSQIFLALDLVADQIMLKIYILPTSRAALEGRSPLAISKDSIQSLQDGEGNAIFDLSLVWSYLDSFPTSEAPQLEILAVDAETVHKARLKVYVRTRQTSFASVVQIFEMGGRLPRLSERAISSLKDLWNELFGLDASIAETQPLPVNPHRTAGILHYFSVRSGSKLPKIKVYLPVRHYSKNDDQVARGLSKFLDKQNKQLTDGPYLQGLQRLCKHRTLEDGLGLHTYISCAFEGDDLEITAYLNPEVGNLSETRSQL
;
A
#
# COMPACT_ATOMS: atom_id res chain seq x y z
N MET A 1 9.24 -14.55 9.22
CA MET A 1 8.45 -13.95 8.12
C MET A 1 9.34 -13.49 6.97
N LEU A 2 10.08 -12.37 7.03
CA LEU A 2 10.90 -11.89 5.89
C LEU A 2 11.84 -12.97 5.33
N HIS A 3 12.61 -13.62 6.20
CA HIS A 3 13.52 -14.71 5.83
C HIS A 3 12.80 -15.82 5.04
N ASP A 4 11.69 -16.32 5.57
CA ASP A 4 10.89 -17.38 4.97
C ASP A 4 10.29 -16.92 3.62
N MET A 5 9.85 -15.66 3.53
CA MET A 5 9.32 -15.08 2.29
C MET A 5 10.36 -15.02 1.18
N LEU A 6 11.62 -14.66 1.50
CA LEU A 6 12.73 -14.62 0.54
C LEU A 6 13.06 -16.03 0.02
N GLN A 7 13.14 -17.01 0.92
CA GLN A 7 13.39 -18.41 0.55
C GLN A 7 12.28 -18.96 -0.37
N MET A 8 11.02 -18.79 0.04
CA MET A 8 9.86 -19.24 -0.75
C MET A 8 9.69 -18.48 -2.05
N ALA A 9 10.26 -17.27 -2.17
CA ALA A 9 10.32 -16.52 -3.41
C ALA A 9 11.47 -16.95 -4.34
N GLY A 10 12.37 -17.83 -3.90
CA GLY A 10 13.45 -18.37 -4.73
C GLY A 10 14.67 -17.46 -4.83
N TYR A 11 14.88 -16.56 -3.86
CA TYR A 11 16.09 -15.74 -3.80
C TYR A 11 17.31 -16.63 -3.54
N SER A 12 18.46 -16.27 -4.13
CA SER A 12 19.72 -16.95 -3.80
C SER A 12 20.07 -16.80 -2.32
N ARG A 13 20.99 -17.64 -1.83
CA ARG A 13 21.46 -17.56 -0.45
C ARG A 13 22.13 -16.22 -0.17
N GLU A 14 22.88 -15.71 -1.15
CA GLU A 14 23.60 -14.44 -1.10
C GLU A 14 22.63 -13.27 -1.02
N ALA A 15 21.63 -13.22 -1.91
CA ALA A 15 20.61 -12.17 -1.91
C ALA A 15 19.77 -12.22 -0.63
N SER A 16 19.39 -13.43 -0.19
CA SER A 16 18.65 -13.61 1.06
C SER A 16 19.45 -13.13 2.27
N LYS A 17 20.76 -13.40 2.32
CA LYS A 17 21.65 -12.91 3.39
C LYS A 17 21.76 -11.38 3.36
N ALA A 18 21.98 -10.80 2.19
CA ALA A 18 22.08 -9.35 2.02
C ALA A 18 20.82 -8.62 2.50
N HIS A 19 19.64 -9.06 2.07
CA HIS A 19 18.37 -8.45 2.47
C HIS A 19 18.05 -8.62 3.96
N ASN A 20 18.32 -9.79 4.54
CA ASN A 20 18.13 -10.00 5.99
C ASN A 20 19.11 -9.14 6.81
N GLN A 21 20.37 -9.00 6.37
CA GLN A 21 21.35 -8.15 7.03
C GLN A 21 20.93 -6.68 6.94
N PHE A 22 20.50 -6.21 5.77
CA PHE A 22 19.98 -4.86 5.59
C PHE A 22 18.79 -4.60 6.52
N PHE A 23 17.80 -5.49 6.53
CA PHE A 23 16.64 -5.37 7.40
C PHE A 23 17.03 -5.30 8.88
N SER A 24 17.90 -6.21 9.33
CA SER A 24 18.36 -6.24 10.72
C SER A 24 19.11 -4.98 11.12
N THR A 25 19.90 -4.40 10.21
CA THR A 25 20.78 -3.26 10.49
C THR A 25 20.01 -1.94 10.43
N HIS A 26 19.19 -1.76 9.39
CA HIS A 26 18.61 -0.46 9.06
C HIS A 26 17.12 -0.37 9.36
N VAL A 27 16.40 -1.48 9.54
CA VAL A 27 14.93 -1.44 9.65
C VAL A 27 14.43 -1.94 11.00
N ALA A 28 14.90 -3.09 11.48
CA ALA A 28 14.34 -3.76 12.65
C ALA A 28 14.36 -2.89 13.92
N GLY A 29 15.42 -2.10 14.13
CA GLY A 29 15.54 -1.19 15.27
C GLY A 29 14.64 0.06 15.22
N ARG A 30 13.91 0.25 14.11
CA ARG A 30 13.05 1.41 13.83
C ARG A 30 11.57 1.02 13.74
N MET A 31 11.17 -0.06 14.41
CA MET A 31 9.76 -0.53 14.45
C MET A 31 9.04 -0.11 15.73
N GLY A 32 9.60 0.84 16.48
CA GLY A 32 9.05 1.26 17.76
C GLY A 32 9.22 0.19 18.85
N ARG A 33 8.42 0.32 19.91
CA ARG A 33 8.45 -0.60 21.05
C ARG A 33 7.66 -1.86 20.70
N TYR A 34 8.20 -3.03 21.04
CA TYR A 34 7.48 -4.28 20.90
C TYR A 34 6.16 -4.23 21.71
N PRO A 35 5.01 -4.56 21.11
CA PRO A 35 3.73 -4.56 21.81
C PRO A 35 3.75 -5.52 22.99
N ARG A 36 3.49 -5.03 24.20
CA ARG A 36 3.30 -5.85 25.41
C ARG A 36 1.86 -5.69 25.86
N SER A 37 1.22 -6.75 26.36
CA SER A 37 -0.18 -6.73 26.80
C SER A 37 -0.49 -5.71 27.92
N THR A 38 0.55 -5.16 28.55
CA THR A 38 0.49 -4.14 29.61
C THR A 38 0.92 -2.74 29.14
N SER A 39 1.11 -2.56 27.83
CA SER A 39 1.58 -1.30 27.26
C SER A 39 0.51 -0.21 27.38
N ASN A 40 0.78 0.78 28.24
CA ASN A 40 0.03 2.03 28.36
C ASN A 40 -0.29 2.67 27.00
N SER A 41 -1.33 3.52 26.98
CA SER A 41 -1.85 4.32 25.86
C SER A 41 -0.87 5.24 25.10
N LYS A 42 0.44 5.15 25.36
CA LYS A 42 1.49 6.03 24.83
C LYS A 42 2.33 5.40 23.69
N THR A 43 1.97 4.24 23.17
CA THR A 43 2.63 3.69 21.98
C THR A 43 2.10 4.34 20.72
N TRP A 44 3.01 4.74 19.83
CA TRP A 44 2.65 5.25 18.50
C TRP A 44 1.77 4.25 17.76
N LYS A 45 0.62 4.72 17.27
CA LYS A 45 -0.32 3.91 16.51
C LYS A 45 -0.10 4.16 15.02
N SER A 46 0.64 3.26 14.38
CA SER A 46 0.88 3.35 12.95
C SER A 46 -0.44 3.27 12.19
N PHE A 47 -0.56 4.05 11.11
CA PHE A 47 -1.66 3.90 10.15
C PHE A 47 -1.32 2.91 9.02
N MET A 48 -0.11 2.35 8.99
CA MET A 48 0.31 1.41 7.94
C MET A 48 -0.63 0.21 7.83
N THR A 49 -1.11 -0.29 8.96
CA THR A 49 -2.05 -1.41 9.05
C THR A 49 -3.13 -1.12 10.08
N ASP A 50 -4.28 -1.77 9.94
CA ASP A 50 -5.44 -1.55 10.82
C ASP A 50 -5.20 -1.95 12.28
N ASP A 51 -4.25 -2.85 12.55
CA ASP A 51 -3.87 -3.25 13.92
C ASP A 51 -2.66 -2.46 14.45
N HIS A 52 -2.27 -1.40 13.73
CA HIS A 52 -1.16 -0.52 14.05
C HIS A 52 0.23 -1.17 13.98
N THR A 53 0.35 -2.36 13.40
CA THR A 53 1.65 -2.95 13.04
C THR A 53 2.37 -2.03 12.04
N PRO A 54 3.60 -1.57 12.33
CA PRO A 54 4.30 -0.57 11.51
C PRO A 54 5.06 -1.16 10.32
N ILE A 55 4.71 -2.38 9.91
CA ILE A 55 5.31 -3.07 8.78
C ILE A 55 4.28 -3.91 8.05
N GLU A 56 4.36 -3.89 6.73
CA GLU A 56 3.61 -4.77 5.85
C GLU A 56 4.57 -5.40 4.85
N LEU A 57 4.51 -6.72 4.67
CA LEU A 57 5.32 -7.44 3.68
C LEU A 57 4.45 -7.82 2.50
N SER A 58 5.05 -8.09 1.34
CA SER A 58 4.28 -8.59 0.21
C SER A 58 5.05 -9.53 -0.70
N TRP A 59 4.31 -10.41 -1.35
CA TRP A 59 4.75 -11.17 -2.52
C TRP A 59 4.08 -10.61 -3.77
N ASN A 60 4.88 -10.29 -4.78
CA ASN A 60 4.42 -9.75 -6.06
C ASN A 60 4.74 -10.70 -7.21
N TRP A 61 3.71 -11.30 -7.82
CA TRP A 61 3.86 -12.08 -9.04
C TRP A 61 3.54 -11.24 -10.27
N ARG A 62 4.56 -10.99 -11.09
CA ARG A 62 4.37 -10.37 -12.41
C ARG A 62 3.92 -11.39 -13.45
N PRO A 63 3.18 -11.02 -14.50
CA PRO A 63 2.69 -11.92 -15.55
C PRO A 63 3.71 -12.91 -16.08
N HIS A 64 4.92 -12.44 -16.40
CA HIS A 64 5.98 -13.26 -16.98
C HIS A 64 6.96 -13.85 -15.95
N SER A 65 6.64 -13.79 -14.66
CA SER A 65 7.41 -14.44 -13.60
C SER A 65 6.61 -15.56 -12.94
N ARG A 66 7.24 -16.73 -12.79
CA ARG A 66 6.67 -17.85 -12.02
C ARG A 66 6.77 -17.64 -10.51
N LYS A 67 7.82 -16.94 -10.05
CA LYS A 67 8.11 -16.68 -8.64
C LYS A 67 7.82 -15.22 -8.27
N PRO A 68 7.45 -14.92 -7.02
CA PRO A 68 7.20 -13.56 -6.61
C PRO A 68 8.48 -12.78 -6.30
N THR A 69 8.42 -11.46 -6.35
CA THR A 69 9.37 -10.57 -5.69
C THR A 69 8.87 -10.23 -4.29
N VAL A 70 9.78 -10.17 -3.31
CA VAL A 70 9.46 -9.74 -1.94
C VAL A 70 9.60 -8.22 -1.82
N ARG A 71 8.66 -7.59 -1.15
CA ARG A 71 8.72 -6.17 -0.76
C ARG A 71 8.30 -6.03 0.69
N TYR A 72 8.68 -4.92 1.30
CA TYR A 72 8.05 -4.50 2.55
C TYR A 72 7.93 -2.99 2.62
N SER A 73 6.88 -2.54 3.29
CA SER A 73 6.65 -1.16 3.68
C SER A 73 6.81 -1.03 5.19
N ILE A 74 7.32 0.10 5.66
CA ILE A 74 7.46 0.43 7.08
C ILE A 74 7.01 1.85 7.37
N GLU A 75 6.45 2.05 8.56
CA GLU A 75 6.49 3.35 9.21
C GLU A 75 7.66 3.30 10.21
N PRO A 76 8.76 4.01 9.96
CA PRO A 76 9.85 4.07 10.92
C PRO A 76 9.37 4.76 12.21
N ILE A 77 9.42 4.05 13.35
CA ILE A 77 9.00 4.54 14.66
C ILE A 77 10.21 4.65 15.59
N GLY A 78 10.42 5.86 16.09
CA GLY A 78 11.46 6.18 17.07
C GLY A 78 11.07 5.91 18.51
N ARG A 79 12.04 6.01 19.43
CA ARG A 79 11.77 5.93 20.88
C ARG A 79 10.87 7.05 21.40
N GLU A 80 10.97 8.22 20.78
CA GLU A 80 10.27 9.44 21.15
C GLU A 80 8.97 9.66 20.35
N ALA A 81 8.60 8.74 19.46
CA ALA A 81 7.43 8.89 18.62
C ALA A 81 6.15 9.09 19.44
N GLY A 82 5.42 10.17 19.15
CA GLY A 82 4.22 10.60 19.89
C GLY A 82 4.49 11.31 21.21
N SER A 83 5.76 11.53 21.59
CA SER A 83 6.12 12.39 22.73
C SER A 83 6.22 13.86 22.31
N GLU A 84 6.44 14.75 23.27
CA GLU A 84 6.72 16.17 22.99
C GLU A 84 7.97 16.37 22.11
N LEU A 85 8.93 15.43 22.12
CA LEU A 85 10.16 15.51 21.32
C LEU A 85 9.95 15.07 19.86
N ASP A 86 8.96 14.23 19.58
CA ASP A 86 8.64 13.74 18.23
C ASP A 86 7.14 13.45 18.08
N PRO A 87 6.27 14.47 18.18
CA PRO A 87 4.83 14.28 18.29
C PRO A 87 4.19 13.68 17.03
N LEU A 88 4.89 13.74 15.89
CA LEU A 88 4.41 13.31 14.57
C LEU A 88 5.22 12.14 13.97
N ASN A 89 6.14 11.56 14.74
CA ASN A 89 6.97 10.42 14.33
C ASN A 89 7.79 10.68 13.04
N LEU A 90 8.45 11.84 12.98
CA LEU A 90 9.22 12.27 11.82
C LEU A 90 10.72 12.05 11.98
N ILE A 91 11.25 12.11 13.21
CA ILE A 91 12.71 12.08 13.46
C ILE A 91 13.34 10.79 12.91
N THR A 92 12.74 9.65 13.22
CA THR A 92 13.31 8.35 12.81
C THR A 92 13.17 8.11 11.32
N THR A 93 12.08 8.58 10.73
CA THR A 93 11.86 8.54 9.28
C THR A 93 12.91 9.35 8.54
N TYR A 94 13.16 10.60 8.93
CA TYR A 94 14.19 11.42 8.28
C TYR A 94 15.61 10.90 8.48
N LYS A 95 15.93 10.37 9.67
CA LYS A 95 17.23 9.71 9.91
C LYS A 95 17.44 8.54 8.97
N LEU A 96 16.42 7.69 8.80
CA LEU A 96 16.52 6.56 7.88
C LEU A 96 16.63 7.03 6.42
N LEU A 97 15.83 8.01 5.99
CA LEU A 97 15.94 8.57 4.64
C LEU A 97 17.35 9.11 4.35
N ALA A 98 17.91 9.92 5.25
CA ALA A 98 19.26 10.45 5.12
C ALA A 98 20.31 9.33 5.04
N GLU A 99 20.21 8.32 5.91
CA GLU A 99 21.07 7.14 5.88
C GLU A 99 20.98 6.40 4.54
N LEU A 100 19.77 6.13 4.03
CA LEU A 100 19.59 5.44 2.75
C LEU A 100 20.14 6.25 1.56
N GLY A 101 19.99 7.58 1.59
CA GLY A 101 20.58 8.46 0.58
C GLY A 101 22.12 8.44 0.57
N THR A 102 22.76 8.14 1.71
CA THR A 102 24.22 7.94 1.77
C THR A 102 24.68 6.55 1.35
N LEU A 103 23.88 5.52 1.66
CA LEU A 103 24.25 4.12 1.41
C LEU A 103 23.99 3.67 -0.03
N HIS A 104 23.01 4.28 -0.70
CA HIS A 104 22.52 3.82 -1.99
C HIS A 104 22.57 4.94 -3.02
N SER A 105 23.49 4.83 -3.99
CA SER A 105 23.65 5.83 -5.05
C SER A 105 22.45 5.96 -5.98
N ASN A 106 21.52 4.99 -5.96
CA ASN A 106 20.26 5.05 -6.70
C ASN A 106 19.14 5.77 -5.94
N VAL A 107 19.36 6.18 -4.69
CA VAL A 107 18.41 6.95 -3.89
C VAL A 107 18.69 8.44 -4.06
N ASP A 108 17.77 9.17 -4.67
CA ASP A 108 17.83 10.62 -4.82
C ASP A 108 16.68 11.27 -4.05
N LEU A 109 17.02 12.09 -3.06
CA LEU A 109 16.06 12.79 -2.19
C LEU A 109 15.96 14.29 -2.49
N THR A 110 16.74 14.80 -3.45
CA THR A 110 17.01 16.23 -3.64
C THR A 110 15.73 17.02 -3.88
N TRP A 111 14.87 16.53 -4.77
CA TRP A 111 13.61 17.16 -5.15
C TRP A 111 12.43 16.72 -4.27
N ILE A 112 12.56 15.61 -3.55
CA ILE A 112 11.45 15.03 -2.79
C ILE A 112 11.02 15.97 -1.65
N SER A 113 11.95 16.72 -1.06
CA SER A 113 11.63 17.67 0.01
C SER A 113 10.65 18.75 -0.45
N SER A 114 10.75 19.20 -1.70
CA SER A 114 9.84 20.19 -2.31
C SER A 114 8.43 19.65 -2.49
N LEU A 115 8.28 18.34 -2.67
CA LEU A 115 6.98 17.67 -2.72
C LEU A 115 6.42 17.39 -1.32
N VAL A 116 7.24 16.85 -0.41
CA VAL A 116 6.80 16.34 0.90
C VAL A 116 6.39 17.47 1.85
N LYS A 117 7.21 18.52 1.99
CA LYS A 117 6.99 19.59 2.97
C LYS A 117 5.58 20.23 2.91
N PRO A 118 5.05 20.62 1.73
CA PRO A 118 3.72 21.21 1.65
C PRO A 118 2.57 20.21 1.89
N LEU A 119 2.86 18.91 1.96
CA LEU A 119 1.84 17.86 2.11
C LEU A 119 1.75 17.27 3.51
N ILE A 120 2.72 17.50 4.38
CA ILE A 120 2.72 16.98 5.75
C ILE A 120 2.67 18.12 6.75
N ILE A 121 2.33 17.82 7.99
CA ILE A 121 2.64 18.71 9.12
C ILE A 121 3.94 18.25 9.79
N ASP A 122 4.72 19.21 10.26
CA ASP A 122 5.97 19.01 11.00
C ASP A 122 5.89 19.51 12.45
N GLU A 123 4.85 20.29 12.76
CA GLU A 123 4.49 20.73 14.11
C GLU A 123 3.04 20.37 14.43
N LEU A 124 2.80 19.94 15.68
CA LEU A 124 1.46 19.61 16.14
C LEU A 124 0.75 20.88 16.64
N SER A 125 -0.19 21.38 15.84
CA SER A 125 -0.96 22.57 16.19
C SER A 125 -2.01 22.27 17.27
N PRO A 126 -2.34 23.23 18.16
CA PRO A 126 -3.37 23.04 19.19
C PRO A 126 -4.74 22.64 18.64
N GLU A 127 -5.09 23.06 17.43
CA GLU A 127 -6.34 22.71 16.75
C GLU A 127 -6.45 21.21 16.42
N LEU A 128 -5.33 20.50 16.37
CA LEU A 128 -5.26 19.05 16.14
C LEU A 128 -5.13 18.26 17.45
N HIS A 129 -5.00 18.93 18.61
CA HIS A 129 -4.98 18.24 19.89
C HIS A 129 -6.36 17.65 20.21
N GLY A 130 -6.40 16.34 20.49
CA GLY A 130 -7.61 15.65 20.95
C GLY A 130 -8.54 15.16 19.83
N THR A 131 -8.23 15.42 18.56
CA THR A 131 -8.97 14.83 17.43
C THR A 131 -8.57 13.37 17.25
N GLN A 132 -9.20 12.45 18.01
CA GLN A 132 -8.92 11.00 17.96
C GLN A 132 -9.06 10.36 16.57
N TRP A 133 -9.74 11.04 15.64
CA TRP A 133 -9.99 10.58 14.27
C TRP A 133 -8.91 10.98 13.27
N ILE A 134 -8.02 11.91 13.61
CA ILE A 134 -6.97 12.37 12.69
C ILE A 134 -5.80 11.40 12.74
N GLN A 135 -5.49 10.89 11.57
CA GLN A 135 -4.40 9.96 11.33
C GLN A 135 -3.06 10.71 11.45
N MET A 136 -2.25 10.34 12.43
CA MET A 136 -1.06 11.10 12.82
C MET A 136 0.20 10.77 12.00
N SER A 137 0.28 9.60 11.37
CA SER A 137 1.42 9.28 10.49
C SER A 137 1.50 10.22 9.28
N GLN A 138 2.68 10.73 8.99
CA GLN A 138 2.87 11.63 7.85
C GLN A 138 3.51 10.91 6.66
N ILE A 139 4.40 9.95 6.94
CA ILE A 139 5.26 9.32 5.94
C ILE A 139 5.40 7.82 6.21
N PHE A 140 5.25 7.01 5.17
CA PHE A 140 5.72 5.62 5.14
C PHE A 140 6.81 5.44 4.10
N LEU A 141 7.62 4.39 4.25
CA LEU A 141 8.65 4.01 3.29
C LEU A 141 8.33 2.61 2.76
N ALA A 142 8.56 2.35 1.47
CA ALA A 142 8.58 0.99 0.94
C ALA A 142 9.89 0.67 0.24
N LEU A 143 10.30 -0.59 0.37
CA LEU A 143 11.54 -1.13 -0.15
C LEU A 143 11.20 -2.34 -1.03
N ASP A 144 11.45 -2.22 -2.34
CA ASP A 144 11.41 -3.38 -3.23
C ASP A 144 12.77 -4.07 -3.21
N LEU A 145 12.78 -5.38 -2.93
CA LEU A 145 14.00 -6.18 -2.84
C LEU A 145 14.28 -6.81 -4.20
N VAL A 146 14.94 -6.07 -5.09
CA VAL A 146 15.18 -6.49 -6.48
C VAL A 146 16.63 -6.93 -6.62
N ALA A 147 16.85 -8.23 -6.83
CA ALA A 147 18.19 -8.83 -6.84
C ALA A 147 18.96 -8.50 -5.54
N ASP A 148 20.03 -7.73 -5.62
CA ASP A 148 20.86 -7.23 -4.51
C ASP A 148 20.63 -5.73 -4.20
N GLN A 149 19.70 -5.09 -4.91
CA GLN A 149 19.39 -3.68 -4.76
C GLN A 149 18.06 -3.44 -4.05
N ILE A 150 17.93 -2.22 -3.53
CA ILE A 150 16.72 -1.72 -2.90
C ILE A 150 16.21 -0.54 -3.70
N MET A 151 14.92 -0.59 -4.05
CA MET A 151 14.22 0.55 -4.63
C MET A 151 13.33 1.18 -3.57
N LEU A 152 13.72 2.38 -3.12
CA LEU A 152 13.00 3.14 -2.10
C LEU A 152 11.83 3.90 -2.71
N LYS A 153 10.68 3.85 -2.03
CA LYS A 153 9.51 4.70 -2.30
C LYS A 153 9.10 5.40 -1.03
N ILE A 154 8.64 6.64 -1.17
CA ILE A 154 8.14 7.46 -0.07
C ILE A 154 6.65 7.64 -0.27
N TYR A 155 5.87 7.28 0.74
CA TYR A 155 4.42 7.45 0.82
C TYR A 155 4.15 8.63 1.74
N ILE A 156 3.31 9.56 1.30
CA ILE A 156 3.03 10.84 1.93
C ILE A 156 1.54 10.88 2.23
N LEU A 157 1.18 11.19 3.47
CA LEU A 157 -0.20 11.16 3.95
C LEU A 157 -0.70 12.60 4.18
N PRO A 158 -1.40 13.19 3.19
CA PRO A 158 -1.76 14.60 3.23
C PRO A 158 -2.91 14.95 4.18
N THR A 159 -3.55 13.97 4.80
CA THR A 159 -4.78 14.17 5.60
C THR A 159 -4.59 15.18 6.73
N SER A 160 -3.49 15.11 7.47
CA SER A 160 -3.23 16.04 8.58
C SER A 160 -3.06 17.48 8.11
N ARG A 161 -2.27 17.70 7.04
CA ARG A 161 -2.07 19.02 6.44
C ARG A 161 -3.37 19.58 5.87
N ALA A 162 -4.15 18.76 5.18
CA ALA A 162 -5.43 19.18 4.61
C ALA A 162 -6.43 19.60 5.71
N ALA A 163 -6.47 18.85 6.81
CA ALA A 163 -7.31 19.17 7.95
C ALA A 163 -6.92 20.53 8.58
N LEU A 164 -5.62 20.79 8.76
CA LEU A 164 -5.13 22.06 9.30
C LEU A 164 -5.50 23.25 8.39
N GLU A 165 -5.46 23.07 7.07
CA GLU A 165 -5.81 24.13 6.11
C GLU A 165 -7.33 24.25 5.84
N GLY A 166 -8.16 23.33 6.36
CA GLY A 166 -9.58 23.27 6.02
C GLY A 166 -9.84 22.91 4.55
N ARG A 167 -8.94 22.15 3.92
CA ARG A 167 -8.97 21.79 2.50
C ARG A 167 -9.05 20.27 2.32
N SER A 168 -9.43 19.82 1.12
CA SER A 168 -9.38 18.39 0.81
C SER A 168 -7.95 17.92 0.55
N PRO A 169 -7.59 16.67 0.92
CA PRO A 169 -6.29 16.10 0.59
C PRO A 169 -5.97 16.14 -0.92
N LEU A 170 -6.99 16.02 -1.77
CA LEU A 170 -6.87 16.16 -3.22
C LEU A 170 -6.45 17.57 -3.65
N ALA A 171 -7.04 18.61 -3.06
CA ALA A 171 -6.74 20.00 -3.43
C ALA A 171 -5.30 20.38 -3.08
N ILE A 172 -4.85 20.09 -1.85
CA ILE A 172 -3.46 20.39 -1.44
C ILE A 172 -2.43 19.57 -2.23
N SER A 173 -2.80 18.35 -2.63
CA SER A 173 -1.98 17.50 -3.49
C SER A 173 -1.79 18.09 -4.89
N LYS A 174 -2.87 18.58 -5.52
CA LYS A 174 -2.79 19.24 -6.83
C LYS A 174 -1.88 20.45 -6.80
N ASP A 175 -2.05 21.33 -5.80
CA ASP A 175 -1.25 22.55 -5.67
C ASP A 175 0.23 22.25 -5.41
N SER A 176 0.52 21.27 -4.56
CA SER A 176 1.91 20.87 -4.24
C SER A 176 2.62 20.29 -5.46
N ILE A 177 1.93 19.45 -6.24
CA ILE A 177 2.49 18.88 -7.46
C ILE A 177 2.67 19.97 -8.52
N GLN A 178 1.71 20.89 -8.67
CA GLN A 178 1.86 22.01 -9.60
C GLN A 178 3.06 22.88 -9.24
N SER A 179 3.21 23.22 -7.95
CA SER A 179 4.34 24.03 -7.45
C SER A 179 5.69 23.37 -7.72
N LEU A 180 5.78 22.04 -7.57
CA LEU A 180 6.98 21.28 -7.94
C LEU A 180 7.31 21.42 -9.43
N GLN A 181 6.32 21.24 -10.30
CA GLN A 181 6.51 21.31 -11.75
C GLN A 181 6.90 22.72 -12.22
N ASP A 182 6.34 23.75 -11.60
CA ASP A 182 6.68 25.14 -11.89
C ASP A 182 8.13 25.45 -11.49
N GLY A 183 8.59 24.91 -10.35
CA GLY A 183 9.97 25.05 -9.89
C GLY A 183 11.00 24.35 -10.79
N GLU A 184 10.61 23.26 -11.44
CA GLU A 184 11.46 22.51 -12.39
C GLU A 184 11.40 23.10 -13.81
N GLY A 185 10.52 24.06 -14.06
CA GLY A 185 10.36 24.74 -15.34
C GLY A 185 9.72 23.89 -16.44
N ASN A 186 9.21 22.70 -16.11
CA ASN A 186 8.50 21.82 -17.03
C ASN A 186 7.48 20.91 -16.32
N ALA A 187 6.45 20.48 -17.06
CA ALA A 187 5.49 19.49 -16.57
C ALA A 187 6.13 18.09 -16.55
N ILE A 188 6.67 17.68 -15.40
CA ILE A 188 7.33 16.38 -15.25
C ILE A 188 6.31 15.23 -15.16
N PHE A 189 5.15 15.45 -14.54
CA PHE A 189 4.11 14.44 -14.37
C PHE A 189 2.81 14.89 -15.04
N ASP A 190 2.49 14.35 -16.21
CA ASP A 190 1.19 14.62 -16.83
C ASP A 190 0.05 13.89 -16.09
N LEU A 191 -0.58 14.61 -15.17
CA LEU A 191 -1.70 14.13 -14.35
C LEU A 191 -3.06 14.64 -14.86
N SER A 192 -3.11 15.31 -16.02
CA SER A 192 -4.34 15.91 -16.55
C SER A 192 -5.50 14.92 -16.63
N LEU A 193 -5.22 13.70 -17.12
CA LEU A 193 -6.21 12.63 -17.21
C LEU A 193 -6.69 12.14 -15.84
N VAL A 194 -5.77 12.05 -14.87
CA VAL A 194 -6.07 11.63 -13.49
C VAL A 194 -6.96 12.66 -12.81
N TRP A 195 -6.61 13.94 -12.91
CA TRP A 195 -7.40 15.03 -12.34
C TRP A 195 -8.78 15.13 -12.99
N SER A 196 -8.86 15.10 -14.32
CA SER A 196 -10.14 15.10 -15.03
C SER A 196 -11.03 13.91 -14.67
N TYR A 197 -10.45 12.73 -14.41
CA TYR A 197 -11.20 11.57 -13.93
C TYR A 197 -11.75 11.80 -12.53
N LEU A 198 -10.90 12.17 -11.57
CA LEU A 198 -11.30 12.40 -10.18
C LEU A 198 -12.31 13.54 -10.01
N ASP A 199 -12.17 14.60 -10.80
CA ASP A 199 -13.08 15.76 -10.78
C ASP A 199 -14.42 15.48 -11.48
N SER A 200 -14.55 14.37 -12.20
CA SER A 200 -15.81 14.02 -12.88
C SER A 200 -16.84 13.36 -11.98
N PHE A 201 -16.46 12.99 -10.76
CA PHE A 201 -17.38 12.39 -9.79
C PHE A 201 -18.19 13.47 -9.05
N PRO A 202 -19.47 13.22 -8.76
CA PRO A 202 -20.21 14.01 -7.78
C PRO A 202 -19.51 13.99 -6.42
N THR A 203 -19.58 15.09 -5.67
CA THR A 203 -18.91 15.23 -4.36
C THR A 203 -19.23 14.08 -3.39
N SER A 204 -20.45 13.54 -3.40
CA SER A 204 -20.87 12.43 -2.53
C SER A 204 -20.27 11.07 -2.90
N GLU A 205 -19.74 10.93 -4.11
CA GLU A 205 -19.20 9.67 -4.66
C GLU A 205 -17.72 9.77 -5.03
N ALA A 206 -17.13 10.97 -4.92
CA ALA A 206 -15.76 11.24 -5.28
C ALA A 206 -14.78 10.34 -4.50
N PRO A 207 -13.87 9.64 -5.19
CA PRO A 207 -12.79 8.91 -4.52
C PRO A 207 -11.96 9.84 -3.64
N GLN A 208 -11.69 9.42 -2.41
CA GLN A 208 -10.92 10.21 -1.45
C GLN A 208 -9.44 9.92 -1.62
N LEU A 209 -8.61 10.96 -1.74
CA LEU A 209 -7.16 10.81 -1.77
C LEU A 209 -6.66 10.40 -0.37
N GLU A 210 -5.96 9.27 -0.32
CA GLU A 210 -5.41 8.71 0.92
C GLU A 210 -3.90 8.91 1.00
N ILE A 211 -3.19 8.69 -0.11
CA ILE A 211 -1.73 8.67 -0.14
C ILE A 211 -1.21 9.22 -1.47
N LEU A 212 -0.16 10.04 -1.43
CA LEU A 212 0.72 10.23 -2.57
C LEU A 212 1.97 9.37 -2.38
N ALA A 213 2.45 8.69 -3.42
CA ALA A 213 3.73 7.98 -3.33
C ALA A 213 4.65 8.33 -4.48
N VAL A 214 5.94 8.32 -4.21
CA VAL A 214 6.98 8.69 -5.15
C VAL A 214 8.15 7.73 -5.05
N ASP A 215 8.74 7.37 -6.19
CA ASP A 215 10.02 6.65 -6.19
C ASP A 215 11.14 7.63 -5.81
N ALA A 216 12.03 7.23 -4.90
CA ALA A 216 13.17 8.05 -4.49
C ALA A 216 14.32 7.94 -5.51
N GLU A 217 14.05 8.37 -6.74
CA GLU A 217 14.97 8.41 -7.88
C GLU A 217 15.03 9.84 -8.43
N THR A 218 15.88 10.06 -9.45
CA THR A 218 15.88 11.33 -10.17
C THR A 218 14.48 11.64 -10.71
N VAL A 219 14.11 12.92 -10.72
CA VAL A 219 12.73 13.35 -11.00
C VAL A 219 12.20 12.82 -12.35
N HIS A 220 13.05 12.70 -13.36
CA HIS A 220 12.70 12.17 -14.69
C HIS A 220 12.57 10.64 -14.76
N LYS A 221 13.12 9.91 -13.78
CA LYS A 221 12.96 8.44 -13.69
C LYS A 221 11.83 8.05 -12.76
N ALA A 222 11.57 8.88 -11.75
CA ALA A 222 10.57 8.66 -10.74
C ALA A 222 9.16 8.50 -11.32
N ARG A 223 8.35 7.73 -10.59
CA ARG A 223 6.90 7.71 -10.78
C ARG A 223 6.23 8.39 -9.60
N LEU A 224 5.25 9.21 -9.90
CA LEU A 224 4.28 9.69 -8.94
C LEU A 224 3.06 8.77 -8.95
N LYS A 225 2.54 8.45 -7.77
CA LYS A 225 1.35 7.64 -7.59
C LYS A 225 0.33 8.38 -6.76
N VAL A 226 -0.90 8.45 -7.26
CA VAL A 226 -2.04 9.06 -6.57
C VAL A 226 -2.94 7.94 -6.09
N TYR A 227 -2.93 7.65 -4.79
CA TYR A 227 -3.78 6.63 -4.18
C TYR A 227 -5.09 7.26 -3.72
N VAL A 228 -6.19 6.70 -4.21
CA VAL A 228 -7.54 7.12 -3.84
C VAL A 228 -8.37 5.90 -3.43
N ARG A 229 -9.38 6.14 -2.59
CA ARG A 229 -10.31 5.12 -2.13
C ARG A 229 -11.73 5.49 -2.51
N THR A 230 -12.44 4.55 -3.12
CA THR A 230 -13.89 4.65 -3.36
C THR A 230 -14.67 3.68 -2.48
N ARG A 231 -15.89 4.08 -2.10
CA ARG A 231 -16.85 3.22 -1.41
C ARG A 231 -17.69 2.37 -2.37
N GLN A 232 -17.54 2.56 -3.67
CA GLN A 232 -18.14 1.69 -4.69
C GLN A 232 -17.36 0.37 -4.75
N THR A 233 -18.03 -0.74 -4.40
CA THR A 233 -17.42 -2.06 -4.22
C THR A 233 -18.04 -3.16 -5.09
N SER A 234 -18.59 -2.81 -6.26
CA SER A 234 -19.07 -3.81 -7.21
C SER A 234 -17.93 -4.24 -8.14
N PHE A 235 -18.06 -5.41 -8.76
CA PHE A 235 -17.10 -5.83 -9.78
C PHE A 235 -17.08 -4.84 -10.96
N ALA A 236 -18.26 -4.38 -11.38
CA ALA A 236 -18.41 -3.39 -12.44
C ALA A 236 -17.69 -2.08 -12.11
N SER A 237 -17.73 -1.59 -10.86
CA SER A 237 -16.99 -0.37 -10.49
C SER A 237 -15.47 -0.59 -10.54
N VAL A 238 -14.97 -1.79 -10.24
CA VAL A 238 -13.54 -2.13 -10.40
C VAL A 238 -13.11 -2.13 -11.87
N VAL A 239 -13.93 -2.67 -12.78
CA VAL A 239 -13.67 -2.57 -14.22
C VAL A 239 -13.64 -1.12 -14.68
N GLN A 240 -14.60 -0.30 -14.23
CA GLN A 240 -14.64 1.13 -14.54
C GLN A 240 -13.42 1.91 -14.02
N ILE A 241 -12.83 1.50 -12.89
CA ILE A 241 -11.55 2.06 -12.40
C ILE A 241 -10.44 1.79 -13.42
N PHE A 242 -10.28 0.55 -13.90
CA PHE A 242 -9.25 0.20 -14.89
C PHE A 242 -9.42 0.93 -16.22
N GLU A 243 -10.66 1.22 -16.62
CA GLU A 243 -10.96 1.96 -17.84
C GLU A 243 -11.01 3.49 -17.63
N MET A 244 -10.83 3.96 -16.39
CA MET A 244 -10.99 5.37 -15.98
C MET A 244 -12.28 6.01 -16.50
N GLY A 245 -13.40 5.27 -16.41
CA GLY A 245 -14.70 5.71 -16.93
C GLY A 245 -14.68 5.96 -18.44
N GLY A 246 -13.97 5.12 -19.20
CA GLY A 246 -13.83 5.22 -20.66
C GLY A 246 -12.71 6.13 -21.15
N ARG A 247 -11.88 6.68 -20.26
CA ARG A 247 -10.71 7.50 -20.62
C ARG A 247 -9.49 6.66 -21.04
N LEU A 248 -9.45 5.40 -20.64
CA LEU A 248 -8.48 4.42 -21.10
C LEU A 248 -9.13 3.39 -22.04
N PRO A 249 -8.33 2.68 -22.87
CA PRO A 249 -8.85 1.59 -23.68
C PRO A 249 -9.61 0.57 -22.84
N ARG A 250 -10.67 0.01 -23.43
CA ARG A 250 -11.46 -1.04 -22.78
C ARG A 250 -10.61 -2.29 -22.55
N LEU A 251 -10.90 -2.98 -21.44
CA LEU A 251 -10.31 -4.28 -21.17
C LEU A 251 -10.86 -5.32 -22.16
N SER A 252 -10.03 -6.29 -22.53
CA SER A 252 -10.50 -7.43 -23.33
C SER A 252 -11.42 -8.34 -22.51
N GLU A 253 -12.25 -9.14 -23.19
CA GLU A 253 -13.10 -10.14 -22.51
C GLU A 253 -12.26 -11.12 -21.67
N ARG A 254 -11.06 -11.49 -22.14
CA ARG A 254 -10.11 -12.32 -21.40
C ARG A 254 -9.63 -11.63 -20.12
N ALA A 255 -9.26 -10.36 -20.22
CA ALA A 255 -8.81 -9.56 -19.07
C ALA A 255 -9.92 -9.43 -18.01
N ILE A 256 -11.15 -9.13 -18.44
CA ILE A 256 -12.33 -9.04 -17.56
C ILE A 256 -12.62 -10.40 -16.91
N SER A 257 -12.63 -11.47 -17.69
CA SER A 257 -12.87 -12.83 -17.18
C SER A 257 -11.81 -13.23 -16.14
N SER A 258 -10.52 -12.97 -16.40
CA SER A 258 -9.46 -13.26 -15.43
C SER A 258 -9.60 -12.45 -14.14
N LEU A 259 -9.97 -11.17 -14.24
CA LEU A 259 -10.24 -10.32 -13.08
C LEU A 259 -11.47 -10.79 -12.29
N LYS A 260 -12.52 -11.26 -12.98
CA LYS A 260 -13.73 -11.81 -12.37
C LYS A 260 -13.45 -13.11 -11.62
N ASP A 261 -12.63 -13.98 -12.21
CA ASP A 261 -12.12 -15.19 -11.56
C ASP A 261 -11.41 -14.83 -10.25
N LEU A 262 -10.46 -13.89 -10.27
CA LEU A 262 -9.77 -13.44 -9.06
C LEU A 262 -10.76 -12.87 -8.03
N TRP A 263 -11.67 -12.00 -8.45
CA TRP A 263 -12.66 -11.36 -7.57
C TRP A 263 -13.52 -12.40 -6.85
N ASN A 264 -14.09 -13.35 -7.59
CA ASN A 264 -14.96 -14.37 -7.03
C ASN A 264 -14.22 -15.31 -6.07
N GLU A 265 -13.00 -15.74 -6.42
CA GLU A 265 -12.19 -16.64 -5.60
C GLU A 265 -11.80 -15.99 -4.26
N LEU A 266 -11.46 -14.70 -4.26
CA LEU A 266 -11.07 -14.00 -3.02
C LEU A 266 -12.25 -13.76 -2.08
N PHE A 267 -13.39 -13.31 -2.63
CA PHE A 267 -14.57 -12.97 -1.83
C PHE A 267 -15.52 -14.15 -1.60
N GLY A 268 -15.24 -15.33 -2.17
CA GLY A 268 -16.07 -16.53 -2.01
C GLY A 268 -17.46 -16.37 -2.63
N LEU A 269 -17.53 -15.64 -3.75
CA LEU A 269 -18.80 -15.29 -4.40
C LEU A 269 -19.22 -16.36 -5.42
N ASP A 270 -20.52 -16.59 -5.50
CA ASP A 270 -21.13 -17.41 -6.54
C ASP A 270 -21.13 -16.68 -7.89
N ALA A 271 -21.00 -17.43 -8.99
CA ALA A 271 -21.02 -16.86 -10.34
C ALA A 271 -22.35 -16.19 -10.72
N SER A 272 -23.45 -16.51 -10.02
CA SER A 272 -24.76 -15.89 -10.19
C SER A 272 -24.87 -14.46 -9.63
N ILE A 273 -23.91 -14.01 -8.80
CA ILE A 273 -23.91 -12.66 -8.25
C ILE A 273 -23.68 -11.64 -9.37
N ALA A 274 -24.64 -10.72 -9.53
CA ALA A 274 -24.61 -9.68 -10.53
C ALA A 274 -23.35 -8.80 -10.37
N GLU A 275 -22.72 -8.44 -11.49
CA GLU A 275 -21.48 -7.64 -11.48
C GLU A 275 -21.66 -6.23 -10.91
N THR A 276 -22.88 -5.71 -10.95
CA THR A 276 -23.27 -4.41 -10.40
C THR A 276 -23.56 -4.46 -8.91
N GLN A 277 -23.71 -5.65 -8.31
CA GLN A 277 -23.99 -5.79 -6.89
C GLN A 277 -22.73 -5.41 -6.08
N PRO A 278 -22.83 -4.42 -5.17
CA PRO A 278 -21.71 -4.07 -4.31
C PRO A 278 -21.49 -5.15 -3.24
N LEU A 279 -20.25 -5.26 -2.76
CA LEU A 279 -19.97 -5.97 -1.50
C LEU A 279 -20.77 -5.33 -0.34
N PRO A 280 -21.04 -6.07 0.75
CA PRO A 280 -21.82 -5.57 1.89
C PRO A 280 -21.33 -4.22 2.41
N VAL A 281 -22.22 -3.37 2.92
CA VAL A 281 -21.80 -2.08 3.49
C VAL A 281 -20.88 -2.32 4.69
N ASN A 282 -19.71 -1.67 4.68
CA ASN A 282 -18.75 -1.75 5.78
C ASN A 282 -18.29 -0.31 6.16
N PRO A 283 -18.57 0.15 7.39
CA PRO A 283 -18.26 1.50 7.82
C PRO A 283 -16.77 1.70 8.19
N HIS A 284 -15.96 0.64 8.23
CA HIS A 284 -14.55 0.74 8.56
C HIS A 284 -13.84 1.76 7.66
N ARG A 285 -12.89 2.54 8.21
CA ARG A 285 -12.24 3.64 7.48
C ARG A 285 -11.55 3.15 6.20
N THR A 286 -10.84 2.02 6.29
CA THR A 286 -10.07 1.42 5.20
C THR A 286 -10.86 0.42 4.35
N ALA A 287 -12.18 0.27 4.60
CA ALA A 287 -13.07 -0.47 3.70
C ALA A 287 -13.34 0.31 2.40
N GLY A 288 -13.69 -0.41 1.33
CA GLY A 288 -13.79 0.11 -0.03
C GLY A 288 -12.57 -0.20 -0.90
N ILE A 289 -12.66 0.15 -2.19
CA ILE A 289 -11.62 -0.16 -3.19
C ILE A 289 -10.57 0.94 -3.18
N LEU A 290 -9.38 0.63 -2.65
CA LEU A 290 -8.19 1.45 -2.82
C LEU A 290 -7.60 1.19 -4.21
N HIS A 291 -7.17 2.24 -4.90
CA HIS A 291 -6.46 2.10 -6.16
C HIS A 291 -5.50 3.28 -6.32
N TYR A 292 -4.51 3.11 -7.19
CA TYR A 292 -3.66 4.23 -7.58
C TYR A 292 -3.56 4.40 -9.08
N PHE A 293 -3.29 5.65 -9.48
CA PHE A 293 -2.80 6.03 -10.78
C PHE A 293 -1.30 6.30 -10.69
N SER A 294 -0.49 5.60 -11.47
CA SER A 294 0.95 5.79 -11.54
C SER A 294 1.32 6.49 -12.83
N VAL A 295 1.87 7.69 -12.70
CA VAL A 295 2.37 8.50 -13.81
C VAL A 295 3.89 8.53 -13.74
N ARG A 296 4.51 8.28 -14.89
CA ARG A 296 5.96 8.44 -15.09
C ARG A 296 6.19 9.61 -16.01
N SER A 297 7.30 10.33 -15.80
CA SER A 297 7.76 11.33 -16.76
C SER A 297 7.79 10.79 -18.19
N GLY A 298 7.21 11.56 -19.11
CA GLY A 298 7.09 11.21 -20.54
C GLY A 298 6.02 10.16 -20.89
N SER A 299 5.31 9.59 -19.91
CA SER A 299 4.21 8.67 -20.18
C SER A 299 2.91 9.41 -20.43
N LYS A 300 2.19 9.06 -21.50
CA LYS A 300 0.91 9.68 -21.87
C LYS A 300 -0.28 9.14 -21.07
N LEU A 301 -0.20 7.89 -20.59
CA LEU A 301 -1.31 7.22 -19.93
C LEU A 301 -0.86 6.70 -18.55
N PRO A 302 -1.65 6.94 -17.50
CA PRO A 302 -1.35 6.40 -16.17
C PRO A 302 -1.50 4.87 -16.17
N LYS A 303 -0.67 4.19 -15.35
CA LYS A 303 -0.88 2.78 -15.01
C LYS A 303 -1.75 2.67 -13.77
N ILE A 304 -2.68 1.72 -13.76
CA ILE A 304 -3.63 1.53 -12.67
C ILE A 304 -3.31 0.26 -11.91
N LYS A 305 -3.40 0.34 -10.58
CA LYS A 305 -3.41 -0.82 -9.70
C LYS A 305 -4.57 -0.70 -8.73
N VAL A 306 -5.36 -1.76 -8.62
CA VAL A 306 -6.48 -1.87 -7.70
C VAL A 306 -6.12 -2.78 -6.54
N TYR A 307 -6.49 -2.41 -5.32
CA TYR A 307 -6.32 -3.16 -4.09
C TYR A 307 -7.67 -3.67 -3.63
N LEU A 308 -7.84 -4.99 -3.69
CA LEU A 308 -9.04 -5.69 -3.26
C LEU A 308 -9.02 -5.82 -1.73
N PRO A 309 -10.01 -5.24 -1.03
CA PRO A 309 -10.08 -5.13 0.44
C PRO A 309 -10.46 -6.45 1.12
N VAL A 310 -9.70 -7.51 0.89
CA VAL A 310 -10.03 -8.87 1.37
C VAL A 310 -10.22 -8.94 2.89
N ARG A 311 -9.49 -8.14 3.67
CA ARG A 311 -9.63 -8.00 5.13
C ARG A 311 -11.04 -7.60 5.59
N HIS A 312 -11.80 -6.89 4.75
CA HIS A 312 -13.08 -6.29 5.13
C HIS A 312 -14.30 -7.04 4.61
N TYR A 313 -14.12 -7.91 3.61
CA TYR A 313 -15.24 -8.52 2.89
C TYR A 313 -15.09 -10.02 2.62
N SER A 314 -13.94 -10.61 2.93
CA SER A 314 -13.78 -12.07 2.87
C SER A 314 -14.23 -12.69 4.19
N LYS A 315 -14.44 -14.01 4.20
CA LYS A 315 -14.85 -14.71 5.42
C LYS A 315 -13.74 -14.80 6.48
N ASN A 316 -12.55 -15.20 6.06
CA ASN A 316 -11.34 -15.36 6.87
C ASN A 316 -10.10 -15.47 5.95
N ASP A 317 -8.90 -15.46 6.53
CA ASP A 317 -7.66 -15.56 5.76
C ASP A 317 -7.48 -16.91 5.05
N ASP A 318 -8.09 -18.00 5.54
CA ASP A 318 -8.05 -19.31 4.86
C ASP A 318 -8.80 -19.27 3.52
N GLN A 319 -9.99 -18.67 3.47
CA GLN A 319 -10.72 -18.46 2.22
C GLN A 319 -9.88 -17.66 1.21
N VAL A 320 -9.31 -16.54 1.65
CA VAL A 320 -8.47 -15.68 0.80
C VAL A 320 -7.27 -16.48 0.28
N ALA A 321 -6.63 -17.26 1.14
CA ALA A 321 -5.46 -18.04 0.78
C ALA A 321 -5.77 -19.17 -0.21
N ARG A 322 -6.89 -19.88 -0.03
CA ARG A 322 -7.34 -20.92 -0.98
C ARG A 322 -7.70 -20.32 -2.33
N GLY A 323 -8.48 -19.24 -2.33
CA GLY A 323 -8.91 -18.55 -3.54
C GLY A 323 -7.71 -18.00 -4.33
N LEU A 324 -6.81 -17.30 -3.65
CA LEU A 324 -5.59 -16.81 -4.29
C LEU A 324 -4.68 -17.93 -4.77
N SER A 325 -4.52 -19.00 -3.99
CA SER A 325 -3.71 -20.16 -4.39
C SER A 325 -4.24 -20.78 -5.68
N LYS A 326 -5.55 -21.06 -5.74
CA LYS A 326 -6.21 -21.61 -6.94
C LYS A 326 -6.06 -20.69 -8.14
N PHE A 327 -6.19 -19.37 -7.94
CA PHE A 327 -5.98 -18.40 -9.01
C PHE A 327 -4.53 -18.42 -9.52
N LEU A 328 -3.54 -18.39 -8.62
CA LEU A 328 -2.11 -18.41 -9.00
C LEU A 328 -1.73 -19.72 -9.70
N ASP A 329 -2.26 -20.85 -9.26
CA ASP A 329 -2.04 -22.15 -9.89
C ASP A 329 -2.53 -22.17 -11.35
N LYS A 330 -3.73 -21.61 -11.63
CA LYS A 330 -4.23 -21.42 -13.01
C LYS A 330 -3.29 -20.58 -13.87
N GLN A 331 -2.54 -19.67 -13.26
CA GLN A 331 -1.59 -18.77 -13.93
C GLN A 331 -0.14 -19.32 -13.95
N ASN A 332 0.07 -20.59 -13.57
CA ASN A 332 1.41 -21.20 -13.42
C ASN A 332 2.37 -20.40 -12.51
N LYS A 333 1.82 -19.81 -11.44
CA LYS A 333 2.54 -19.02 -10.44
C LYS A 333 2.56 -19.77 -9.11
N GLN A 334 3.74 -19.90 -8.51
CA GLN A 334 3.90 -20.68 -7.27
C GLN A 334 5.11 -20.22 -6.46
N LEU A 335 5.19 -20.63 -5.20
CA LEU A 335 6.38 -20.46 -4.36
C LEU A 335 7.39 -21.58 -4.65
N THR A 336 8.62 -21.47 -4.19
CA THR A 336 9.67 -22.50 -4.35
C THR A 336 9.21 -23.85 -3.81
N ASP A 337 8.59 -23.83 -2.63
CA ASP A 337 8.25 -25.03 -1.88
C ASP A 337 6.79 -25.47 -2.05
N GLY A 338 6.05 -24.89 -3.00
CA GLY A 338 4.67 -25.29 -3.29
C GLY A 338 3.68 -24.14 -3.54
N PRO A 339 2.37 -24.42 -3.41
CA PRO A 339 1.31 -23.43 -3.63
C PRO A 339 1.29 -22.33 -2.56
N TYR A 340 0.63 -21.21 -2.89
CA TYR A 340 0.52 -20.04 -2.01
C TYR A 340 -0.01 -20.37 -0.61
N LEU A 341 -1.07 -21.18 -0.53
CA LEU A 341 -1.70 -21.55 0.74
C LEU A 341 -0.70 -22.17 1.73
N GLN A 342 0.13 -23.10 1.27
CA GLN A 342 1.13 -23.76 2.12
C GLN A 342 2.20 -22.76 2.60
N GLY A 343 2.62 -21.86 1.72
CA GLY A 343 3.54 -20.79 2.10
C GLY A 343 2.96 -19.89 3.18
N LEU A 344 1.70 -19.47 3.03
CA LEU A 344 1.04 -18.63 4.02
C LEU A 344 0.85 -19.33 5.37
N GLN A 345 0.48 -20.62 5.36
CA GLN A 345 0.39 -21.45 6.58
C GLN A 345 1.73 -21.55 7.32
N ARG A 346 2.86 -21.55 6.60
CA ARG A 346 4.20 -21.52 7.23
C ARG A 346 4.54 -20.15 7.82
N LEU A 347 3.99 -19.06 7.28
CA LEU A 347 4.20 -17.70 7.78
C LEU A 347 3.34 -17.38 9.01
N CYS A 348 2.08 -17.83 9.02
CA CYS A 348 1.15 -17.59 10.12
C CYS A 348 1.42 -18.59 11.27
N LYS A 349 2.12 -18.13 12.31
CA LYS A 349 2.53 -18.99 13.44
C LYS A 349 1.76 -18.73 14.73
N HIS A 350 1.03 -17.63 14.81
CA HIS A 350 0.38 -17.14 16.03
C HIS A 350 -1.10 -17.52 16.12
N ARG A 351 -1.72 -17.99 15.04
CA ARG A 351 -3.11 -18.47 14.96
C ARG A 351 -3.33 -19.34 13.73
N THR A 352 -4.50 -19.94 13.56
CA THR A 352 -4.88 -20.56 12.29
C THR A 352 -5.46 -19.51 11.32
N LEU A 353 -5.51 -19.85 10.03
CA LEU A 353 -6.05 -18.95 9.00
C LEU A 353 -7.58 -18.85 9.07
N GLU A 354 -8.26 -19.85 9.66
CA GLU A 354 -9.70 -19.86 9.87
C GLU A 354 -10.16 -18.95 11.02
N ASP A 355 -9.26 -18.67 11.99
CA ASP A 355 -9.55 -17.92 13.22
C ASP A 355 -10.01 -16.47 12.98
N GLY A 356 -9.76 -15.92 11.79
CA GLY A 356 -10.21 -14.57 11.45
C GLY A 356 -9.55 -13.97 10.22
N LEU A 357 -9.80 -12.68 10.05
CA LEU A 357 -9.18 -11.81 9.06
C LEU A 357 -8.10 -10.97 9.73
N GLY A 358 -7.03 -10.74 9.01
CA GLY A 358 -6.12 -9.65 9.30
C GLY A 358 -4.69 -9.86 8.86
N LEU A 359 -4.32 -11.10 8.54
CA LEU A 359 -3.04 -11.44 7.95
C LEU A 359 -2.95 -10.90 6.53
N HIS A 360 -3.99 -11.04 5.70
CA HIS A 360 -4.04 -10.32 4.43
C HIS A 360 -4.59 -8.91 4.65
N THR A 361 -3.78 -7.89 4.39
CA THR A 361 -4.29 -6.51 4.33
C THR A 361 -5.08 -6.31 3.04
N TYR A 362 -4.45 -6.63 1.91
CA TYR A 362 -4.99 -6.47 0.56
C TYR A 362 -4.46 -7.56 -0.37
N ILE A 363 -5.24 -7.91 -1.39
CA ILE A 363 -4.72 -8.48 -2.63
C ILE A 363 -4.83 -7.40 -3.71
N SER A 364 -3.74 -6.98 -4.33
CA SER A 364 -3.81 -6.01 -5.44
C SER A 364 -3.61 -6.68 -6.79
N CYS A 365 -4.20 -6.08 -7.82
CA CYS A 365 -4.05 -6.47 -9.21
C CYS A 365 -3.78 -5.27 -10.11
N ALA A 366 -2.97 -5.45 -11.15
CA ALA A 366 -2.72 -4.49 -12.21
C ALA A 366 -2.54 -5.23 -13.55
N PHE A 367 -2.95 -4.62 -14.66
CA PHE A 367 -2.79 -5.22 -15.98
C PHE A 367 -1.42 -4.90 -16.61
N GLU A 368 -0.82 -5.92 -17.23
CA GLU A 368 0.26 -5.80 -18.21
C GLU A 368 -0.18 -6.53 -19.48
N GLY A 369 -0.69 -5.78 -20.45
CA GLY A 369 -1.53 -6.37 -21.50
C GLY A 369 -2.80 -6.96 -20.89
N ASP A 370 -3.11 -8.21 -21.23
CA ASP A 370 -4.28 -8.93 -20.71
C ASP A 370 -3.99 -9.73 -19.44
N ASP A 371 -2.72 -9.79 -19.01
CA ASP A 371 -2.30 -10.60 -17.88
C ASP A 371 -2.21 -9.77 -16.59
N LEU A 372 -2.54 -10.39 -15.46
CA LEU A 372 -2.57 -9.73 -14.16
C LEU A 372 -1.24 -9.86 -13.40
N GLU A 373 -0.67 -8.72 -13.01
CA GLU A 373 0.29 -8.61 -11.91
C GLU A 373 -0.47 -8.69 -10.58
N ILE A 374 -0.18 -9.69 -9.76
CA ILE A 374 -0.84 -9.91 -8.46
C ILE A 374 0.13 -9.61 -7.32
N THR A 375 -0.36 -8.93 -6.27
CA THR A 375 0.42 -8.73 -5.04
C THR A 375 -0.43 -9.11 -3.83
N ALA A 376 0.09 -10.00 -2.98
CA ALA A 376 -0.49 -10.27 -1.67
C ALA A 376 0.24 -9.45 -0.62
N TYR A 377 -0.46 -8.56 0.07
CA TYR A 377 0.05 -7.75 1.18
C TYR A 377 -0.31 -8.41 2.50
N LEU A 378 0.72 -8.65 3.31
CA LEU A 378 0.67 -9.45 4.52
C LEU A 378 1.08 -8.61 5.73
N ASN A 379 0.19 -8.55 6.71
CA ASN A 379 0.44 -7.98 8.02
C ASN A 379 0.98 -9.08 8.96
N PRO A 380 2.17 -8.91 9.58
CA PRO A 380 2.67 -9.83 10.59
C PRO A 380 1.81 -9.99 11.84
N GLU A 381 0.83 -9.10 12.05
CA GLU A 381 -0.08 -9.08 13.21
C GLU A 381 0.68 -9.03 14.55
N VAL A 382 1.71 -8.18 14.62
CA VAL A 382 2.49 -8.00 15.85
C VAL A 382 1.83 -7.01 16.81
N GLY A 383 0.93 -6.16 16.32
CA GLY A 383 0.09 -5.26 17.12
C GLY A 383 -0.98 -6.03 17.89
N ASN A 384 -1.15 -5.69 19.19
CA ASN A 384 -2.19 -6.16 20.12
C ASN A 384 -2.92 -7.47 19.76
N LEU A 385 -2.29 -8.61 20.07
CA LEU A 385 -2.92 -9.95 20.08
C LEU A 385 -4.20 -10.07 20.95
N SER A 386 -4.58 -9.01 21.68
CA SER A 386 -5.71 -8.98 22.62
C SER A 386 -6.91 -8.11 22.20
N GLU A 387 -6.77 -7.15 21.27
CA GLU A 387 -7.87 -6.23 20.92
C GLU A 387 -8.67 -6.63 19.68
N THR A 388 -8.16 -7.57 18.87
CA THR A 388 -8.83 -8.10 17.67
C THR A 388 -10.15 -8.83 17.98
N ARG A 389 -10.46 -9.09 19.26
CA ARG A 389 -11.71 -9.73 19.69
C ARG A 389 -12.86 -8.76 19.97
N SER A 390 -12.62 -7.45 20.07
CA SER A 390 -13.62 -6.51 20.62
C SER A 390 -14.04 -5.37 19.69
N GLN A 391 -13.59 -5.34 18.43
CA GLN A 391 -14.01 -4.33 17.45
C GLN A 391 -14.41 -4.92 16.08
N LEU A 392 -14.76 -6.22 16.05
CA LEU A 392 -15.41 -6.86 14.91
C LEU A 392 -16.91 -6.53 14.89
#